data_AF-A0A7C4S910-F1
#
_entry.id   AF-A0A7C4S910-F1
#
_cell.length_a   1.000
_cell.length_b   1.000
_cell.length_c   1.000
_cell.angle_alpha   90.00
_cell.angle_beta   90.00
_cell.angle_gamma   90.00
#
_symmetry.space_group_name_H-M   'P 1'
#
loop_
_entity.id
_entity.type
_entity.pdbx_description
1 polymer ?
#
loop_
_entity_poly.entity_id
_entity_poly.type
_entity_poly.pdbx_seq_one_letter_code
_entity_poly.pdbx_strand_id
1 'polypeptide(L)'
;TNTIGLSIGLYFFLLQSKASAISEKISKYEDELPTLLYQISIGTKTGQPLESVFENIYTTIRSLEISNFIKEIVTLIRLKGISLREALVEEREGILSKYPSKVLSSCMRAMIDIAERGSYLVSDTLKSISTYLDTAKEVNKFTDEVLSEVISEMKVTSYVFAPLSGGIIVGIISILISVFIFVQPQIEKSIGGMGEIEGAEIIESLGWLLNLTKQIPLEYFQLAIGVYVIEIVLILSWFLGEICYGEDEVKKSREIGRMLFSSLIIYSLISIFIYGAIVVILSQTPVMKV
;
A
#
# COMPACT_ATOMS: atom_id res chain seq x y z
N THR A 1 -13.92 18.28 1.17
CA THR A 1 -13.08 17.16 1.67
C THR A 1 -12.77 16.14 0.59
N ASN A 2 -13.76 15.61 -0.14
CA ASN A 2 -13.53 14.58 -1.18
C ASN A 2 -12.53 14.99 -2.28
N THR A 3 -12.53 16.26 -2.70
CA THR A 3 -11.63 16.77 -3.74
C THR A 3 -10.16 16.79 -3.30
N ILE A 4 -9.88 17.15 -2.05
CA ILE A 4 -8.52 17.21 -1.50
C ILE A 4 -7.93 15.80 -1.38
N GLY A 5 -8.71 14.86 -0.86
CA GLY A 5 -8.29 13.46 -0.76
C GLY A 5 -8.09 12.81 -2.13
N LEU A 6 -8.97 13.09 -3.11
CA LEU A 6 -8.82 12.59 -4.49
C LEU A 6 -7.55 13.11 -5.16
N SER A 7 -7.23 14.41 -5.01
CA SER A 7 -6.01 15.00 -5.57
C SER A 7 -4.74 14.40 -4.96
N ILE A 8 -4.73 14.16 -3.64
CA ILE A 8 -3.59 13.54 -2.94
C ILE A 8 -3.42 12.08 -3.37
N GLY A 9 -4.50 11.29 -3.40
CA GLY A 9 -4.45 9.89 -3.83
C GLY A 9 -3.95 9.72 -5.27
N LEU A 10 -4.39 10.61 -6.18
CA LEU A 10 -4.00 10.57 -7.59
C LEU A 10 -2.54 10.98 -7.81
N TYR A 11 -2.04 11.94 -7.01
CA TYR A 11 -0.63 12.35 -7.02
C TYR A 11 0.31 11.21 -6.62
N PHE A 12 0.02 10.52 -5.53
CA PHE A 12 0.82 9.38 -5.08
C PHE A 12 0.76 8.19 -6.06
N PHE A 13 -0.41 7.90 -6.63
CA PHE A 13 -0.56 6.80 -7.58
C PHE A 13 0.25 6.99 -8.87
N LEU A 14 0.26 8.19 -9.45
CA LEU A 14 0.93 8.45 -10.72
C LEU A 14 2.45 8.51 -10.59
N LEU A 15 2.99 9.10 -9.52
CA LEU A 15 4.44 9.27 -9.34
C LEU A 15 5.19 7.93 -9.22
N GLN A 16 4.59 6.91 -8.58
CA GLN A 16 5.31 5.68 -8.21
C GLN A 16 5.15 4.51 -9.17
N SER A 17 4.39 4.68 -10.26
CA SER A 17 4.19 3.65 -11.28
C SER A 17 5.51 3.16 -11.91
N LYS A 18 6.46 4.06 -12.18
CA LYS A 18 7.75 3.73 -12.83
C LYS A 18 8.75 3.08 -11.87
N ALA A 19 8.85 3.58 -10.63
CA ALA A 19 9.80 3.06 -9.65
C ALA A 19 9.40 1.65 -9.17
N SER A 20 8.11 1.33 -9.14
CA SER A 20 7.60 -0.01 -8.80
C SER A 20 8.10 -1.10 -9.75
N ALA A 21 8.31 -0.80 -11.04
CA ALA A 21 8.81 -1.77 -12.01
C ALA A 21 10.29 -2.12 -11.79
N ILE A 22 11.08 -1.17 -11.29
CA ILE A 22 12.49 -1.41 -10.92
C ILE A 22 12.54 -2.31 -9.68
N SER A 23 11.72 -2.02 -8.67
CA SER A 23 11.64 -2.87 -7.48
C SER A 23 11.19 -4.30 -7.78
N GLU A 24 10.23 -4.49 -8.69
CA GLU A 24 9.81 -5.84 -9.09
C GLU A 24 10.97 -6.64 -9.70
N LYS A 25 11.82 -6.00 -10.51
CA LYS A 25 13.03 -6.65 -11.04
C LYS A 25 14.03 -6.99 -9.94
N ILE A 26 14.24 -6.09 -8.97
CA ILE A 26 15.12 -6.35 -7.81
C ILE A 26 14.64 -7.58 -7.04
N SER A 27 13.33 -7.64 -6.74
CA SER A 27 12.71 -8.77 -6.05
C SER A 27 12.95 -10.10 -6.78
N LYS A 28 12.80 -10.12 -8.11
CA LYS A 28 13.08 -11.32 -8.91
C LYS A 28 14.53 -11.76 -8.83
N TYR A 29 15.48 -10.83 -8.87
CA TYR A 29 16.90 -11.16 -8.69
C TYR A 29 17.18 -11.75 -7.31
N GLU A 30 16.57 -11.20 -6.26
CA GLU A 30 16.72 -11.73 -4.89
C GLU A 30 16.07 -13.10 -4.73
N ASP A 31 14.94 -13.35 -5.37
CA ASP A 31 14.26 -14.64 -5.38
C ASP A 31 15.05 -15.75 -6.09
N GLU A 32 15.83 -15.41 -7.10
CA GLU A 32 16.64 -16.32 -7.92
C GLU A 32 18.09 -16.44 -7.40
N LEU A 33 18.51 -15.52 -6.51
CA LEU A 33 19.86 -15.47 -5.95
C LEU A 33 20.27 -16.76 -5.22
N PRO A 34 19.43 -17.43 -4.40
CA PRO A 34 19.79 -18.70 -3.77
C PRO A 34 20.22 -19.74 -4.80
N THR A 35 19.48 -19.85 -5.91
CA THR A 35 19.79 -20.77 -7.00
C THR A 35 21.11 -20.40 -7.68
N LEU A 36 21.35 -19.12 -7.96
CA LEU A 36 22.61 -18.67 -8.53
C LEU A 36 23.81 -19.03 -7.65
N LEU A 37 23.76 -18.70 -6.36
CA LEU A 37 24.85 -18.98 -5.42
C LEU A 37 25.11 -20.50 -5.28
N TYR A 38 24.05 -21.30 -5.33
CA TYR A 38 24.16 -22.76 -5.32
C TYR A 38 24.92 -23.27 -6.55
N GLN A 39 24.59 -22.78 -7.76
CA GLN A 39 25.30 -23.19 -8.97
C GLN A 39 26.78 -22.77 -8.96
N ILE A 40 27.09 -21.58 -8.46
CA ILE A 40 28.48 -21.13 -8.28
C ILE A 40 29.21 -22.04 -7.25
N SER A 41 28.52 -22.44 -6.17
CA SER A 41 29.10 -23.35 -5.17
C SER A 41 29.50 -24.71 -5.77
N ILE A 42 28.66 -25.28 -6.64
CA ILE A 42 28.96 -26.55 -7.33
C ILE A 42 30.18 -26.39 -8.24
N GLY A 43 30.22 -25.31 -9.03
CA GLY A 43 31.33 -25.06 -9.95
C GLY A 43 32.67 -24.88 -9.22
N THR A 44 32.69 -24.09 -8.16
CA THR A 44 33.91 -23.83 -7.37
C THR A 44 34.39 -25.06 -6.60
N LYS A 45 33.49 -25.96 -6.17
CA LYS A 45 33.84 -27.23 -5.53
C LYS A 45 34.74 -28.12 -6.39
N THR A 46 34.64 -28.01 -7.72
CA THR A 46 35.47 -28.78 -8.66
C THR A 46 36.91 -28.26 -8.79
N GLY A 47 37.26 -27.18 -8.07
CA GLY A 47 38.57 -26.54 -8.14
C GLY A 47 38.77 -25.66 -9.37
N GLN A 48 37.71 -25.44 -10.16
CA GLN A 48 37.75 -24.52 -11.30
C GLN A 48 37.92 -23.06 -10.85
N PRO A 49 38.61 -22.22 -11.64
CA PRO A 49 38.61 -20.77 -11.44
C PRO A 49 37.19 -20.21 -11.54
N LEU A 50 36.87 -19.19 -10.73
CA LEU A 50 35.55 -18.58 -10.69
C LEU A 50 35.12 -18.05 -12.07
N GLU A 51 36.03 -17.49 -12.85
CA GLU A 51 35.77 -17.01 -14.20
C GLU A 51 35.22 -18.13 -15.08
N SER A 52 35.83 -19.31 -15.02
CA SER A 52 35.35 -20.49 -15.76
C SER A 52 34.00 -20.98 -15.25
N VAL A 53 33.74 -20.88 -13.94
CA VAL A 53 32.44 -21.23 -13.35
C VAL A 53 31.36 -20.29 -13.88
N PHE A 54 31.61 -18.98 -13.91
CA PHE A 54 30.66 -17.98 -14.42
C PHE A 54 30.32 -18.19 -15.91
N GLU A 55 31.29 -18.65 -16.71
CA GLU A 55 31.02 -19.03 -18.11
C GLU A 55 30.11 -20.26 -18.22
N ASN A 56 30.34 -21.27 -17.37
CA ASN A 56 29.63 -22.54 -17.42
C ASN A 56 28.18 -22.42 -16.90
N ILE A 57 27.97 -21.68 -15.80
CA ILE A 57 26.64 -21.56 -15.16
C ILE A 57 25.62 -20.81 -16.02
N TYR A 58 26.05 -19.92 -16.94
CA TYR A 58 25.16 -19.16 -17.81
C TYR A 58 24.19 -20.08 -18.58
N THR A 59 24.65 -21.25 -19.00
CA THR A 59 23.82 -22.23 -19.71
C THR A 59 22.77 -22.89 -18.81
N THR A 60 23.10 -23.10 -17.53
CA THR A 60 22.25 -23.75 -16.53
C THR A 60 21.15 -22.82 -16.03
N ILE A 61 21.44 -21.53 -15.87
CA ILE A 61 20.49 -20.53 -15.32
C ILE A 61 19.78 -19.72 -16.40
N ARG A 62 19.90 -20.08 -17.68
CA ARG A 62 19.43 -19.28 -18.83
C ARG A 62 17.94 -18.87 -18.77
N SER A 63 17.11 -19.68 -18.10
CA SER A 63 15.68 -19.39 -17.92
C SER A 63 15.37 -18.34 -16.84
N LEU A 64 16.36 -17.97 -16.01
CA LEU A 64 16.22 -17.04 -14.91
C LEU A 64 16.52 -15.60 -15.36
N GLU A 65 15.88 -14.61 -14.75
CA GLU A 65 16.13 -13.19 -15.03
C GLU A 65 17.54 -12.76 -14.59
N ILE A 66 18.04 -13.34 -13.50
CA ILE A 66 19.41 -13.13 -12.97
C ILE A 66 20.48 -13.66 -13.92
N SER A 67 20.13 -14.45 -14.95
CA SER A 67 21.08 -14.85 -16.00
C SER A 67 21.66 -13.66 -16.76
N ASN A 68 20.91 -12.56 -16.87
CA ASN A 68 21.39 -11.32 -17.49
C ASN A 68 22.58 -10.73 -16.72
N PHE A 69 22.54 -10.81 -15.38
CA PHE A 69 23.64 -10.37 -14.52
C PHE A 69 24.93 -11.16 -14.82
N ILE A 70 24.83 -12.49 -14.91
CA ILE A 70 25.96 -13.36 -15.26
C ILE A 70 26.45 -13.12 -16.69
N LYS A 71 25.52 -12.91 -17.64
CA LYS A 71 25.86 -12.61 -19.03
C LYS A 71 26.69 -11.33 -19.16
N GLU A 72 26.33 -10.27 -18.44
CA GLU A 72 27.10 -9.02 -18.44
C GLU A 72 28.50 -9.25 -17.87
N ILE A 73 28.64 -10.02 -16.79
CA ILE A 73 29.95 -10.34 -16.18
C ILE A 73 30.83 -11.10 -17.17
N VAL A 74 30.31 -12.18 -17.75
CA VAL A 74 31.05 -12.99 -18.73
C VAL A 74 31.44 -12.16 -19.95
N THR A 75 30.57 -11.24 -20.39
CA THR A 75 30.85 -10.34 -21.52
C THR A 75 32.00 -9.38 -21.20
N LEU A 76 32.05 -8.82 -19.99
CA LEU A 76 33.16 -7.95 -19.57
C LEU A 76 34.48 -8.71 -19.49
N ILE A 77 34.48 -9.90 -18.89
CA ILE A 77 35.68 -10.74 -18.78
C ILE A 77 36.20 -11.12 -20.17
N ARG A 78 35.33 -11.55 -21.08
CA ARG A 78 35.71 -11.98 -22.43
C ARG A 78 36.12 -10.85 -23.37
N LEU A 79 35.37 -9.74 -23.38
CA LEU A 79 35.60 -8.65 -24.33
C LEU A 79 36.64 -7.64 -23.85
N LYS A 80 36.70 -7.35 -22.54
CA LYS A 80 37.63 -6.38 -21.97
C LYS A 80 38.85 -7.02 -21.31
N GLY A 81 38.86 -8.33 -21.07
CA GLY A 81 40.00 -9.03 -20.46
C GLY A 81 40.25 -8.64 -18.99
N ILE A 82 39.25 -8.07 -18.32
CA ILE A 82 39.32 -7.63 -16.92
C ILE A 82 39.02 -8.77 -15.96
N SER A 83 39.52 -8.67 -14.73
CA SER A 83 39.30 -9.68 -13.69
C SER A 83 37.85 -9.69 -13.17
N LEU A 84 37.44 -10.80 -12.55
CA LEU A 84 36.10 -10.90 -11.93
C LEU A 84 35.87 -9.84 -10.85
N ARG A 85 36.92 -9.50 -10.07
CA ARG A 85 36.87 -8.46 -9.03
C ARG A 85 36.59 -7.08 -9.65
N GLU A 86 37.30 -6.74 -10.74
CA GLU A 86 37.10 -5.48 -11.47
C GLU A 86 35.71 -5.42 -12.12
N ALA A 87 35.28 -6.50 -12.80
CA ALA A 87 33.97 -6.56 -13.44
C ALA A 87 32.78 -6.34 -12.47
N LEU A 88 32.92 -6.80 -11.22
CA LEU A 88 31.87 -6.72 -10.22
C LEU A 88 31.89 -5.42 -9.41
N VAL A 89 33.06 -4.96 -8.94
CA VAL A 89 33.16 -3.98 -7.84
C VAL A 89 33.65 -2.58 -8.25
N GLU A 90 34.17 -2.39 -9.47
CA GLU A 90 34.84 -1.14 -9.85
C GLU A 90 33.96 0.12 -9.66
N GLU A 91 34.55 1.16 -9.05
CA GLU A 91 33.86 2.32 -8.45
C GLU A 91 32.99 3.16 -9.40
N ARG A 92 33.18 3.06 -10.72
CA ARG A 92 32.43 3.88 -11.71
C ARG A 92 31.66 3.08 -12.76
N GLU A 93 31.99 1.81 -12.98
CA GLU A 93 31.35 0.97 -14.03
C GLU A 93 31.05 -0.48 -13.59
N GLY A 94 31.30 -0.85 -12.33
CA GLY A 94 31.07 -2.22 -11.86
C GLY A 94 29.61 -2.66 -12.06
N ILE A 95 29.40 -3.91 -12.46
CA ILE A 95 28.07 -4.44 -12.78
C ILE A 95 27.12 -4.34 -11.58
N LEU A 96 27.63 -4.44 -10.35
CA LEU A 96 26.83 -4.29 -9.14
C LEU A 96 26.13 -2.91 -9.03
N SER A 97 26.64 -1.86 -9.69
CA SER A 97 25.98 -0.55 -9.71
C SER A 97 24.72 -0.52 -10.58
N LYS A 98 24.65 -1.38 -11.61
CA LYS A 98 23.49 -1.51 -12.50
C LYS A 98 22.36 -2.35 -11.90
N TYR A 99 22.68 -3.14 -10.88
CA TYR A 99 21.75 -4.05 -10.20
C TYR A 99 21.57 -3.60 -8.75
N PRO A 100 20.59 -2.71 -8.47
CA PRO A 100 20.41 -2.08 -7.16
C PRO A 100 19.78 -3.01 -6.09
N SER A 101 20.27 -4.26 -5.96
CA SER A 101 19.93 -5.18 -4.88
C SER A 101 21.03 -5.17 -3.82
N LYS A 102 20.67 -4.82 -2.58
CA LYS A 102 21.60 -4.84 -1.44
C LYS A 102 22.06 -6.26 -1.13
N VAL A 103 21.16 -7.23 -1.21
CA VAL A 103 21.45 -8.65 -0.92
C VAL A 103 22.41 -9.22 -1.96
N LEU A 104 22.09 -9.06 -3.26
CA LEU A 104 22.98 -9.49 -4.35
C LEU A 104 24.37 -8.86 -4.23
N SER A 105 24.44 -7.54 -4.01
CA SER A 105 25.72 -6.83 -3.89
C SER A 105 26.55 -7.36 -2.72
N SER A 106 25.91 -7.58 -1.57
CA SER A 106 26.59 -8.08 -0.36
C SER A 106 27.10 -9.51 -0.56
N CYS A 107 26.28 -10.40 -1.13
CA CYS A 107 26.67 -11.78 -1.41
C CYS A 107 27.82 -11.86 -2.42
N MET A 108 27.76 -11.06 -3.49
CA MET A 108 28.80 -11.04 -4.53
C MET A 108 30.12 -10.45 -4.02
N ARG A 109 30.08 -9.41 -3.18
CA ARG A 109 31.28 -8.87 -2.52
C ARG A 109 31.90 -9.90 -1.58
N ALA A 110 31.09 -10.52 -0.73
CA ALA A 110 31.55 -11.59 0.16
C ALA A 110 32.20 -12.74 -0.63
N MET A 111 31.59 -13.15 -1.75
CA MET A 111 32.16 -14.18 -2.63
C MET A 111 33.57 -13.82 -3.12
N ILE A 112 33.78 -12.60 -3.60
CA ILE A 112 35.09 -12.14 -4.10
C ILE A 112 36.12 -12.13 -2.97
N ASP A 113 35.74 -11.64 -1.79
CA ASP A 113 36.67 -11.55 -0.64
C ASP A 113 37.06 -12.94 -0.10
N ILE A 114 36.18 -13.94 -0.27
CA ILE A 114 36.46 -15.34 0.07
C ILE A 114 37.25 -16.03 -1.06
N ALA A 115 37.06 -15.63 -2.32
CA ALA A 115 37.76 -16.19 -3.47
C ALA A 115 39.28 -16.09 -3.35
N GLU A 116 39.79 -15.02 -2.75
CA GLU A 116 41.22 -14.83 -2.46
C GLU A 116 41.78 -15.87 -1.48
N ARG A 117 40.93 -16.55 -0.72
CA ARG A 117 41.30 -17.51 0.33
C ARG A 117 41.22 -18.97 -0.12
N GLY A 118 40.64 -19.25 -1.30
CA GLY A 118 40.65 -20.58 -1.94
C GLY A 118 39.27 -21.09 -2.38
N SER A 119 39.25 -21.83 -3.51
CA SER A 119 38.01 -22.25 -4.20
C SER A 119 37.11 -23.19 -3.38
N TYR A 120 37.69 -24.06 -2.55
CA TYR A 120 36.91 -24.94 -1.66
C TYR A 120 36.16 -24.14 -0.58
N LEU A 121 36.80 -23.13 0.00
CA LEU A 121 36.18 -22.25 1.01
C LEU A 121 35.05 -21.41 0.40
N VAL A 122 35.21 -20.97 -0.85
CA VAL A 122 34.13 -20.31 -1.61
C VAL A 122 32.93 -21.24 -1.76
N SER A 123 33.15 -22.47 -2.22
CA SER A 123 32.08 -23.46 -2.39
C SER A 123 31.25 -23.63 -1.13
N ASP A 124 31.89 -23.95 0.00
CA ASP A 124 31.17 -24.21 1.25
C ASP A 124 30.44 -22.96 1.74
N THR A 125 31.07 -21.79 1.65
CA THR A 125 30.43 -20.54 2.09
C THR A 125 29.25 -20.15 1.22
N LEU A 126 29.37 -20.23 -0.11
CA LEU A 126 28.28 -19.92 -1.03
C LEU A 126 27.11 -20.90 -0.88
N LYS A 127 27.39 -22.18 -0.62
CA LYS A 127 26.36 -23.16 -0.30
C LYS A 127 25.62 -22.77 0.97
N SER A 128 26.33 -22.41 2.04
CA SER A 128 25.71 -21.95 3.30
C SER A 128 24.87 -20.69 3.11
N ILE A 129 25.36 -19.69 2.36
CA ILE A 129 24.60 -18.47 2.06
C ILE A 129 23.34 -18.81 1.24
N SER A 130 23.47 -19.66 0.22
CA SER A 130 22.34 -20.13 -0.59
C SER A 130 21.26 -20.78 0.28
N THR A 131 21.63 -21.74 1.14
CA THR A 131 20.69 -22.39 2.06
C THR A 131 20.05 -21.39 3.01
N TYR A 132 20.82 -20.45 3.57
CA TYR A 132 20.27 -19.40 4.43
C TYR A 132 19.22 -18.54 3.71
N LEU A 133 19.50 -18.07 2.50
CA LEU A 133 18.56 -17.26 1.73
C LEU A 133 17.31 -18.04 1.35
N ASP A 134 17.45 -19.33 1.01
CA ASP A 134 16.31 -20.20 0.68
C ASP A 134 15.41 -20.43 1.90
N THR A 135 16.00 -20.72 3.07
CA THR A 135 15.26 -20.81 4.33
C THR A 135 14.60 -19.48 4.71
N ALA A 136 15.28 -18.35 4.53
CA ALA A 136 14.68 -17.03 4.80
C ALA A 136 13.47 -16.77 3.90
N LYS A 137 13.54 -17.18 2.62
CA LYS A 137 12.42 -17.11 1.68
C LYS A 137 11.24 -17.97 2.10
N GLU A 138 11.49 -19.19 2.56
CA GLU A 138 10.45 -20.08 3.09
C GLU A 138 9.77 -19.48 4.32
N VAL A 139 10.54 -18.88 5.24
CA VAL A 139 10.01 -18.20 6.43
C VAL A 139 9.15 -16.98 6.05
N ASN A 140 9.57 -16.18 5.07
CA ASN A 140 8.77 -15.07 4.56
C ASN A 140 7.45 -15.57 3.96
N LYS A 141 7.50 -16.60 3.12
CA LYS A 141 6.29 -17.19 2.52
C LYS A 141 5.33 -17.74 3.58
N PHE A 142 5.85 -18.41 4.59
CA PHE A 142 5.04 -18.88 5.72
C PHE A 142 4.39 -17.72 6.48
N THR A 143 5.13 -16.63 6.68
CA THR A 143 4.60 -15.41 7.33
C THR A 143 3.47 -14.80 6.50
N ASP A 144 3.65 -14.70 5.18
CA ASP A 144 2.61 -14.24 4.25
C ASP A 144 1.37 -15.12 4.30
N GLU A 145 1.55 -16.45 4.37
CA GLU A 145 0.45 -17.41 4.48
C GLU A 145 -0.33 -17.22 5.79
N VAL A 146 0.36 -17.06 6.92
CA VAL A 146 -0.27 -16.83 8.24
C VAL A 146 -0.99 -15.48 8.29
N LEU A 147 -0.44 -14.44 7.67
CA LEU A 147 -1.02 -13.10 7.66
C LEU A 147 -2.04 -12.87 6.54
N SER A 148 -2.17 -13.79 5.59
CA SER A 148 -3.02 -13.64 4.40
C SER A 148 -4.48 -13.28 4.75
N GLU A 149 -5.03 -13.92 5.77
CA GLU A 149 -6.39 -13.64 6.26
C GLU A 149 -6.52 -12.22 6.80
N VAL A 150 -5.59 -11.81 7.67
CA VAL A 150 -5.55 -10.47 8.27
C VAL A 150 -5.34 -9.39 7.20
N ILE A 151 -4.43 -9.62 6.25
CA ILE A 151 -4.18 -8.72 5.11
C ILE A 151 -5.46 -8.56 4.28
N SER A 152 -6.17 -9.66 4.01
CA SER A 152 -7.43 -9.63 3.27
C SER A 152 -8.51 -8.84 4.01
N GLU A 153 -8.66 -9.08 5.31
CA GLU A 153 -9.59 -8.34 6.17
C GLU A 153 -9.28 -6.84 6.20
N MET A 154 -8.01 -6.46 6.34
CA MET A 154 -7.57 -5.06 6.30
C MET A 154 -7.88 -4.41 4.95
N LYS A 155 -7.71 -5.13 3.83
CA LYS A 155 -8.09 -4.64 2.50
C LYS A 155 -9.58 -4.40 2.42
N VAL A 156 -10.41 -5.37 2.78
CA VAL A 156 -11.88 -5.22 2.73
C VAL A 156 -12.33 -4.09 3.64
N THR A 157 -11.74 -3.98 4.84
CA THR A 157 -12.03 -2.89 5.78
C THR A 157 -11.68 -1.53 5.20
N SER A 158 -10.51 -1.39 4.60
CA SER A 158 -10.09 -0.13 4.00
C SER A 158 -10.88 0.24 2.73
N TYR A 159 -11.13 -0.71 1.84
CA TYR A 159 -11.81 -0.43 0.56
C TYR A 159 -13.32 -0.29 0.70
N VAL A 160 -13.94 -1.04 1.62
CA VAL A 160 -15.41 -1.16 1.70
C VAL A 160 -15.94 -0.65 3.02
N PHE A 161 -15.55 -1.24 4.15
CA PHE A 161 -16.20 -0.93 5.43
C PHE A 161 -15.93 0.50 5.94
N ALA A 162 -14.70 1.01 5.81
CA ALA A 162 -14.35 2.37 6.20
C ALA A 162 -15.15 3.42 5.41
N PRO A 163 -15.18 3.43 4.07
CA PRO A 163 -16.00 4.39 3.33
C PRO A 163 -17.51 4.15 3.49
N LEU A 164 -17.95 2.89 3.63
CA LEU A 164 -19.36 2.58 3.85
C LEU A 164 -19.85 3.11 5.20
N SER A 165 -19.12 2.84 6.28
CA SER A 165 -19.47 3.32 7.62
C SER A 165 -19.52 4.85 7.67
N GLY A 166 -18.52 5.53 7.09
CA GLY A 166 -18.52 6.98 6.96
C GLY A 166 -19.75 7.50 6.21
N GLY A 167 -20.11 6.88 5.08
CA GLY A 167 -21.28 7.24 4.31
C GLY A 167 -22.59 7.04 5.09
N ILE A 168 -22.75 5.89 5.76
CA ILE A 168 -23.93 5.58 6.58
C ILE A 168 -24.09 6.60 7.71
N ILE A 169 -23.02 6.96 8.41
CA ILE A 169 -23.06 7.94 9.51
C ILE A 169 -23.54 9.30 8.98
N VAL A 170 -23.00 9.77 7.85
CA VAL A 170 -23.47 11.01 7.20
C VAL A 170 -24.96 10.91 6.85
N GLY A 171 -25.41 9.77 6.36
CA GLY A 171 -26.83 9.53 6.05
C GLY A 171 -27.74 9.59 7.26
N ILE A 172 -27.37 8.91 8.34
CA ILE A 172 -28.13 8.91 9.60
C ILE A 172 -28.23 10.34 10.16
N ILE A 173 -27.13 11.09 10.18
CA ILE A 173 -27.12 12.50 10.63
C ILE A 173 -28.01 13.36 9.73
N SER A 174 -27.96 13.16 8.41
CA SER A 174 -28.79 13.90 7.45
C SER A 174 -30.29 13.63 7.67
N ILE A 175 -30.67 12.38 7.93
CA ILE A 175 -32.05 12.02 8.27
C ILE A 175 -32.46 12.66 9.60
N LEU A 176 -31.61 12.58 10.63
CA LEU A 176 -31.90 13.20 11.93
C LEU A 176 -32.17 14.70 11.78
N ILE A 177 -31.29 15.44 11.10
CA ILE A 177 -31.47 16.88 10.84
C ILE A 177 -32.76 17.15 10.05
N SER A 178 -33.06 16.33 9.05
CA SER A 178 -34.29 16.49 8.25
C SER A 178 -35.56 16.29 9.08
N VAL A 179 -35.57 15.32 9.99
CA VAL A 179 -36.68 15.10 10.92
C VAL A 179 -36.85 16.29 11.85
N PHE A 180 -35.75 16.85 12.38
CA PHE A 180 -35.83 18.05 13.22
C PHE A 180 -36.40 19.26 12.46
N ILE A 181 -35.96 19.50 11.22
CA ILE A 181 -36.50 20.57 10.36
C ILE A 181 -38.00 20.36 10.09
N PHE A 182 -38.46 19.11 9.95
CA PHE A 182 -39.87 18.82 9.71
C PHE A 182 -40.76 18.99 10.96
N VAL A 183 -40.26 18.57 12.12
CA VAL A 183 -41.01 18.61 13.38
C VAL A 183 -41.05 20.03 13.97
N GLN A 184 -40.01 20.84 13.77
CA GLN A 184 -39.92 22.20 14.33
C GLN A 184 -41.14 23.09 13.97
N PRO A 185 -41.56 23.24 12.69
CA PRO A 185 -42.74 24.04 12.34
C PRO A 185 -44.05 23.50 12.92
N GLN A 186 -44.14 22.20 13.20
CA GLN A 186 -45.34 21.60 13.82
C GLN A 186 -45.41 21.94 15.30
N ILE A 187 -44.26 21.97 15.98
CA ILE A 187 -44.15 22.42 17.36
C ILE A 187 -44.46 23.92 17.44
N GLU A 188 -43.88 24.75 16.56
CA GLU A 188 -44.15 26.20 16.53
C GLU A 188 -45.63 26.51 16.26
N LYS A 189 -46.29 25.79 15.35
CA LYS A 189 -47.74 25.94 15.11
C LYS A 189 -48.60 25.48 16.28
N SER A 190 -48.19 24.42 16.98
CA SER A 190 -48.91 23.91 18.16
C SER A 190 -48.79 24.88 19.34
N ILE A 191 -47.61 25.48 19.53
CA ILE A 191 -47.34 26.52 20.53
C ILE A 191 -48.07 27.83 20.18
N GLY A 192 -48.07 28.24 18.90
CA GLY A 192 -48.77 29.44 18.45
C GLY A 192 -50.30 29.36 18.51
N GLY A 193 -50.87 28.16 18.69
CA GLY A 193 -52.29 27.95 18.96
C GLY A 193 -52.66 27.91 20.44
N MET A 194 -51.67 27.95 21.35
CA MET A 194 -51.86 27.98 22.80
C MET A 194 -51.78 29.43 23.32
N GLY A 195 -52.42 29.72 24.46
CA GLY A 195 -52.43 31.08 25.04
C GLY A 195 -51.02 31.56 25.43
N GLU A 196 -50.80 32.88 25.43
CA GLU A 196 -49.48 33.51 25.62
C GLU A 196 -48.69 33.03 26.86
N ILE A 197 -49.38 32.61 27.92
CA ILE A 197 -48.74 32.17 29.18
C ILE A 197 -48.28 30.71 29.10
N GLU A 198 -49.09 29.80 28.53
CA GLU A 198 -48.72 28.37 28.35
C GLU A 198 -47.70 28.18 27.22
N GLY A 199 -47.76 29.01 26.17
CA GLY A 199 -46.80 28.96 25.07
C GLY A 199 -45.38 29.38 25.49
N ALA A 200 -45.25 30.31 26.44
CA ALA A 200 -43.95 30.80 26.92
C ALA A 200 -43.17 29.74 27.73
N GLU A 201 -43.85 28.98 28.59
CA GLU A 201 -43.25 27.93 29.43
C GLU A 201 -42.76 26.72 28.59
N ILE A 202 -43.46 26.42 27.50
CA ILE A 202 -43.08 25.38 26.53
C ILE A 202 -41.90 25.84 25.66
N ILE A 203 -41.86 27.10 25.23
CA ILE A 203 -40.71 27.66 24.49
C ILE A 203 -39.45 27.68 25.35
N GLU A 204 -39.57 27.94 26.65
CA GLU A 204 -38.42 27.93 27.57
C GLU A 204 -37.88 26.50 27.80
N SER A 205 -38.76 25.50 27.96
CA SER A 205 -38.37 24.10 28.17
C SER A 205 -37.91 23.36 26.91
N LEU A 206 -38.46 23.70 25.74
CA LEU A 206 -38.10 23.14 24.43
C LEU A 206 -37.24 24.09 23.59
N GLY A 207 -36.78 25.20 24.14
CA GLY A 207 -35.95 26.19 23.45
C GLY A 207 -34.64 25.60 22.92
N TRP A 208 -34.10 24.57 23.58
CA TRP A 208 -32.95 23.82 23.08
C TRP A 208 -33.27 23.01 21.81
N LEU A 209 -34.49 22.47 21.70
CA LEU A 209 -34.98 21.68 20.55
C LEU A 209 -35.34 22.59 19.36
N LEU A 210 -35.96 23.74 19.63
CA LEU A 210 -36.34 24.74 18.61
C LEU A 210 -35.14 25.50 18.04
N ASN A 211 -34.02 25.56 18.76
CA ASN A 211 -32.77 26.14 18.28
C ASN A 211 -31.79 25.11 17.67
N LEU A 212 -32.18 23.84 17.50
CA LEU A 212 -31.32 22.81 16.88
C LEU A 212 -30.99 23.10 15.42
N THR A 213 -31.87 23.78 14.68
CA THR A 213 -31.57 24.26 13.31
C THR A 213 -30.42 25.26 13.26
N LYS A 214 -30.09 25.91 14.38
CA LYS A 214 -28.92 26.78 14.53
C LYS A 214 -27.66 26.07 15.04
N GLN A 215 -27.74 24.82 15.49
CA GLN A 215 -26.61 24.13 16.10
C GLN A 215 -26.01 23.07 15.17
N ILE A 216 -24.85 23.45 14.63
CA ILE A 216 -23.91 22.72 13.75
C ILE A 216 -24.45 22.41 12.34
N PRO A 217 -24.05 23.20 11.32
CA PRO A 217 -24.31 22.88 9.93
C PRO A 217 -23.81 21.50 9.52
N LEU A 218 -24.63 20.76 8.76
CA LEU A 218 -24.34 19.42 8.24
C LEU A 218 -22.98 19.33 7.51
N GLU A 219 -22.55 20.43 6.89
CA GLU A 219 -21.27 20.56 6.20
C GLU A 219 -20.07 20.29 7.13
N TYR A 220 -20.12 20.74 8.39
CA TYR A 220 -19.04 20.50 9.36
C TYR A 220 -18.99 19.04 9.82
N PHE A 221 -20.15 18.39 9.98
CA PHE A 221 -20.21 16.96 10.29
C PHE A 221 -19.68 16.10 9.14
N GLN A 222 -20.06 16.43 7.91
CA GLN A 222 -19.54 15.73 6.73
C GLN A 222 -18.02 15.90 6.60
N LEU A 223 -17.48 17.07 6.94
CA LEU A 223 -16.04 17.30 6.96
C LEU A 223 -15.35 16.43 8.00
N ALA A 224 -15.84 16.42 9.25
CA ALA A 224 -15.28 15.61 10.33
C ALA A 224 -15.24 14.10 9.99
N ILE A 225 -16.33 13.58 9.42
CA ILE A 225 -16.41 12.18 9.00
C ILE A 225 -15.49 11.90 7.81
N GLY A 226 -15.38 12.83 6.85
CA GLY A 226 -14.45 12.71 5.73
C GLY A 226 -12.99 12.62 6.18
N VAL A 227 -12.60 13.40 7.19
CA VAL A 227 -11.26 13.31 7.80
C VAL A 227 -11.05 11.95 8.48
N TYR A 228 -12.04 11.48 9.25
CA TYR A 228 -11.99 10.16 9.88
C TYR A 228 -11.78 9.02 8.86
N VAL A 229 -12.51 9.03 7.74
CA VAL A 229 -12.35 8.02 6.69
C VAL A 229 -10.93 8.05 6.10
N ILE A 230 -10.38 9.25 5.87
CA ILE A 230 -9.01 9.40 5.38
C ILE A 230 -8.01 8.84 6.39
N GLU A 231 -8.14 9.19 7.67
CA GLU A 231 -7.25 8.75 8.74
C GLU A 231 -7.23 7.22 8.90
N ILE A 232 -8.41 6.59 8.97
CA ILE A 232 -8.50 5.13 9.10
C ILE A 232 -7.90 4.42 7.89
N VAL A 233 -8.18 4.88 6.68
CA VAL A 233 -7.60 4.28 5.47
C VAL A 233 -6.09 4.48 5.43
N LEU A 234 -5.58 5.64 5.84
CA LEU A 234 -4.15 5.92 5.89
C LEU A 234 -3.45 4.98 6.88
N ILE A 235 -3.99 4.83 8.09
CA ILE A 235 -3.45 3.93 9.11
C ILE A 235 -3.44 2.48 8.58
N LEU A 236 -4.56 1.98 8.05
CA LEU A 236 -4.67 0.61 7.54
C LEU A 236 -3.73 0.36 6.37
N SER A 237 -3.66 1.29 5.43
CA SER A 237 -2.80 1.15 4.25
C SER A 237 -1.31 1.26 4.59
N TRP A 238 -0.94 2.05 5.60
CA TRP A 238 0.43 2.13 6.10
C TRP A 238 0.88 0.81 6.73
N PHE A 239 0.05 0.23 7.61
CA PHE A 239 0.32 -1.08 8.21
C PHE A 239 0.37 -2.19 7.15
N LEU A 240 -0.58 -2.20 6.22
CA LEU A 240 -0.61 -3.19 5.15
C LEU A 240 0.62 -3.09 4.24
N GLY A 241 1.05 -1.86 3.93
CA GLY A 241 2.26 -1.62 3.16
C GLY A 241 3.51 -2.13 3.87
N GLU A 242 3.60 -1.97 5.19
CA GLU A 242 4.70 -2.50 6.00
C GLU A 242 4.73 -4.04 5.99
N ILE A 243 3.58 -4.68 6.18
CA ILE A 243 3.46 -6.14 6.20
C ILE A 243 3.80 -6.75 4.84
N CYS A 244 3.25 -6.19 3.74
CA CYS A 244 3.40 -6.80 2.42
C CYS A 244 4.70 -6.44 1.70
N TYR A 245 5.32 -5.30 2.01
CA TYR A 245 6.44 -4.78 1.23
C TYR A 245 7.69 -4.45 2.06
N GLY A 246 7.62 -4.48 3.39
CA GLY A 246 8.77 -4.25 4.27
C GLY A 246 9.52 -2.96 3.92
N GLU A 247 10.81 -3.08 3.59
CA GLU A 247 11.70 -1.95 3.27
C GLU A 247 11.43 -1.28 1.90
N ASP A 248 10.54 -1.82 1.07
CA ASP A 248 10.24 -1.25 -0.24
C ASP A 248 9.29 -0.04 -0.14
N GLU A 249 9.87 1.12 0.16
CA GLU A 249 9.15 2.40 0.30
C GLU A 249 8.34 2.78 -0.95
N VAL A 250 8.80 2.35 -2.12
CA VAL A 250 8.16 2.67 -3.41
C VAL A 250 6.85 1.90 -3.55
N LYS A 251 6.86 0.58 -3.31
CA LYS A 251 5.62 -0.22 -3.35
C LYS A 251 4.68 0.16 -2.23
N LYS A 252 5.20 0.41 -1.02
CA LYS A 252 4.41 0.86 0.13
C LYS A 252 3.63 2.13 -0.20
N SER A 253 4.30 3.15 -0.70
CA SER A 253 3.67 4.44 -1.02
C SER A 253 2.63 4.32 -2.15
N ARG A 254 2.89 3.46 -3.15
CA ARG A 254 1.93 3.17 -4.22
C ARG A 254 0.67 2.49 -3.69
N GLU A 255 0.82 1.54 -2.78
CA GLU A 255 -0.30 0.82 -2.18
C GLU A 255 -1.18 1.76 -1.34
N ILE A 256 -0.54 2.60 -0.52
CA ILE A 256 -1.22 3.66 0.26
C ILE A 256 -2.02 4.57 -0.68
N GLY A 257 -1.41 5.06 -1.75
CA GLY A 257 -2.09 5.90 -2.74
C GLY A 257 -3.29 5.20 -3.39
N ARG A 258 -3.13 3.92 -3.77
CA ARG A 258 -4.21 3.12 -4.37
C ARG A 258 -5.38 2.90 -3.42
N MET A 259 -5.11 2.56 -2.16
CA MET A 259 -6.13 2.32 -1.13
C MET A 259 -6.88 3.60 -0.78
N LEU A 260 -6.16 4.70 -0.55
CA LEU A 260 -6.75 6.02 -0.30
C LEU A 260 -7.62 6.47 -1.46
N PHE A 261 -7.13 6.34 -2.69
CA PHE A 261 -7.88 6.79 -3.87
C PHE A 261 -9.19 6.01 -4.06
N SER A 262 -9.13 4.66 -4.04
CA SER A 262 -10.32 3.83 -4.22
C SER A 262 -11.34 3.99 -3.11
N SER A 263 -10.90 4.05 -1.85
CA SER A 263 -11.80 4.24 -0.70
C SER A 263 -12.51 5.59 -0.74
N LEU A 264 -11.83 6.66 -1.14
CA LEU A 264 -12.42 7.99 -1.28
C LEU A 264 -13.44 8.07 -2.42
N ILE A 265 -13.19 7.39 -3.54
CA ILE A 265 -14.19 7.24 -4.61
C ILE A 265 -15.44 6.56 -4.07
N ILE A 266 -15.27 5.44 -3.37
CA ILE A 266 -16.38 4.67 -2.81
C ILE A 266 -17.17 5.52 -1.79
N TYR A 267 -16.49 6.20 -0.88
CA TYR A 267 -17.11 7.12 0.07
C TYR A 267 -17.92 8.23 -0.63
N SER A 268 -17.35 8.82 -1.68
CA SER A 268 -18.02 9.88 -2.43
C SER A 268 -19.27 9.36 -3.16
N LEU A 269 -19.21 8.18 -3.78
CA LEU A 269 -20.35 7.57 -4.45
C LEU A 269 -21.48 7.23 -3.47
N ILE A 270 -21.13 6.67 -2.31
CA ILE A 270 -22.09 6.33 -1.26
C ILE A 270 -22.75 7.61 -0.72
N SER A 271 -21.96 8.66 -0.47
CA SER A 271 -22.48 9.93 0.03
C SER A 271 -23.46 10.59 -0.95
N ILE A 272 -23.15 10.57 -2.26
CA ILE A 272 -24.03 11.07 -3.32
C ILE A 272 -25.33 10.25 -3.38
N PHE A 273 -25.21 8.92 -3.32
CA PHE A 273 -26.37 8.02 -3.34
C PHE A 273 -27.32 8.27 -2.17
N ILE A 274 -26.78 8.40 -0.95
CA ILE A 274 -27.55 8.68 0.25
C ILE A 274 -28.23 10.04 0.17
N TYR A 275 -27.51 11.08 -0.27
CA TYR A 275 -28.11 12.41 -0.44
C TYR A 275 -29.26 12.38 -1.47
N GLY A 276 -29.04 11.70 -2.61
CA GLY A 276 -30.07 11.52 -3.63
C GLY A 276 -31.31 10.78 -3.10
N ALA A 277 -31.11 9.70 -2.33
CA ALA A 277 -32.20 8.97 -1.72
C ALA A 277 -33.02 9.83 -0.74
N ILE A 278 -32.36 10.66 0.07
CA ILE A 278 -33.03 11.59 0.98
C ILE A 278 -33.87 12.62 0.21
N VAL A 279 -33.32 13.24 -0.84
CA VAL A 279 -34.06 14.20 -1.67
C VAL A 279 -35.32 13.57 -2.28
N VAL A 280 -35.22 12.33 -2.77
CA VAL A 280 -36.38 11.59 -3.30
C VAL A 280 -37.43 11.36 -2.22
N ILE A 281 -37.04 10.93 -1.01
CA ILE A 281 -37.97 10.70 0.11
C ILE A 281 -38.67 12.01 0.50
N LEU A 282 -37.93 13.11 0.60
CA LEU A 282 -38.51 14.43 0.91
C LEU A 282 -39.49 14.87 -0.18
N SER A 283 -39.21 14.60 -1.46
CA SER A 283 -40.10 14.94 -2.58
C SER A 283 -41.41 14.12 -2.61
N GLN A 284 -41.42 12.93 -2.00
CA GLN A 284 -42.59 12.06 -1.94
C GLN A 284 -43.52 12.36 -0.76
N THR A 285 -43.07 13.11 0.25
CA THR A 285 -43.94 13.54 1.36
C THR A 285 -44.83 14.71 0.93
N PRO A 286 -46.18 14.56 0.89
CA PRO A 286 -47.09 15.54 0.30
C PRO A 286 -47.32 16.81 1.15
N VAL A 287 -46.54 17.04 2.21
CA VAL A 287 -46.72 18.18 3.14
C VAL A 287 -45.72 19.33 2.85
N MET A 288 -44.82 19.16 1.87
CA MET A 288 -43.89 20.20 1.40
C MET A 288 -44.14 20.63 -0.05
N LYS A 289 -45.39 20.58 -0.51
CA LYS A 289 -45.83 21.42 -1.62
C LYS A 289 -46.50 22.65 -1.01
N VAL A 290 -45.92 23.82 -1.27
CA VAL A 290 -46.77 24.99 -1.52
C VAL A 290 -47.70 24.64 -2.68
#